data_AF-A0AAW8CLJ4-F1
#
_entry.id   AF-A0AAW8CLJ4-F1
#
_cell.length_a   1.000
_cell.length_b   1.000
_cell.length_c   1.000
_cell.angle_alpha   90.00
_cell.angle_beta   90.00
_cell.angle_gamma   90.00
#
_symmetry.space_group_name_H-M   'P 1'
#
loop_
_entity.id
_entity.type
_entity.pdbx_description
1 polymer ?
#
loop_
_entity_poly.entity_id
_entity_poly.type
_entity_poly.pdbx_seq_one_letter_code
_entity_poly.pdbx_strand_id
1 'polypeptide(L)'
;MKNLFLNLQVIIGITLLFGFILLFISNKRQNKSINKHIKALENQFNENLEKYNGQNFFCYNERKQQHLFIENEILPDLAPNISIIYLDKNKQIHSTKNQNLASNLLFHLKNYTKFPHLLKIREGKIIDKSINNMFFSVVNQTLDKKVLFNEINDFYNDK
;
A
#
# COMPACT_ATOMS: atom_id res chain seq x y z
N MET A 1 15.06 0.38 60.20
CA MET A 1 14.33 1.22 59.23
C MET A 1 14.98 1.27 57.84
N LYS A 2 16.28 1.59 57.70
CA LYS A 2 16.97 1.66 56.39
C LYS A 2 16.90 0.37 55.54
N ASN A 3 17.11 -0.80 56.14
CA ASN A 3 17.01 -2.08 55.41
C ASN A 3 15.59 -2.40 54.91
N LEU A 4 14.55 -1.90 55.60
CA LEU A 4 13.17 -2.10 55.18
C LEU A 4 12.84 -1.26 53.93
N PHE A 5 13.36 -0.03 53.89
CA PHE A 5 13.20 0.88 52.75
C PHE A 5 13.97 0.38 51.52
N LEU A 6 15.19 -0.14 51.71
CA LEU A 6 16.00 -0.72 50.64
C LEU A 6 15.31 -1.96 50.02
N ASN A 7 14.76 -2.85 50.86
CA ASN A 7 14.02 -4.03 50.39
C ASN A 7 12.76 -3.64 49.61
N LEU A 8 12.05 -2.60 50.04
CA LEU A 8 10.85 -2.11 49.35
C LEU A 8 11.17 -1.54 47.96
N GLN A 9 12.26 -0.78 47.82
CA GLN A 9 12.71 -0.26 46.52
C GLN A 9 13.10 -1.39 45.56
N VAL A 10 13.80 -2.42 46.07
CA VAL A 10 14.17 -3.59 45.27
C VAL A 10 12.93 -4.36 44.79
N ILE A 11 11.92 -4.56 45.66
CA ILE A 11 10.67 -5.23 45.28
C ILE A 11 9.93 -4.45 44.19
N ILE A 12 9.77 -3.13 44.36
CA ILE A 12 9.12 -2.27 43.36
C ILE A 12 9.87 -2.34 42.02
N GLY A 13 11.21 -2.29 42.05
CA GLY A 13 12.04 -2.42 40.85
C GLY A 13 11.83 -3.75 40.12
N ILE A 14 11.81 -4.87 40.86
CA ILE A 14 11.57 -6.20 40.31
C ILE A 14 10.16 -6.30 39.70
N THR A 15 9.13 -5.80 40.39
CA THR A 15 7.75 -5.83 39.90
C THR A 15 7.59 -5.03 38.59
N LEU A 16 8.19 -3.85 38.51
CA LEU A 16 8.17 -3.02 37.29
C LEU A 16 8.89 -3.70 36.13
N LEU A 17 10.07 -4.29 36.38
CA LEU A 17 10.83 -5.01 35.37
C LEU A 17 10.03 -6.22 34.82
N PHE A 18 9.39 -6.97 35.71
CA PHE A 18 8.58 -8.13 35.33
C PHE A 18 7.35 -7.72 34.50
N GLY A 19 6.70 -6.62 34.85
CA GLY A 19 5.60 -6.04 34.06
C GLY A 19 6.04 -5.66 32.64
N PHE A 20 7.22 -5.07 32.50
CA PHE A 20 7.78 -4.69 31.19
C PHE A 20 8.08 -5.92 30.31
N ILE A 21 8.61 -6.99 30.91
CA ILE A 21 8.87 -8.26 30.22
C ILE A 21 7.55 -8.89 29.73
N LEU A 22 6.50 -8.91 30.57
CA LEU A 22 5.20 -9.44 30.20
C LEU A 22 4.54 -8.65 29.06
N LEU A 23 4.66 -7.32 29.06
CA LEU A 23 4.20 -6.46 27.96
C LEU A 23 4.94 -6.77 26.66
N PHE A 24 6.27 -6.91 26.72
CA PHE A 24 7.09 -7.21 25.55
C PHE A 24 6.75 -8.58 24.96
N ILE A 25 6.55 -9.60 25.80
CA ILE A 25 6.12 -10.94 25.38
C ILE A 25 4.73 -10.91 24.76
N SER A 26 3.79 -10.15 25.35
CA SER A 26 2.41 -10.03 24.86
C SER A 26 2.37 -9.34 23.49
N ASN A 27 3.10 -8.24 23.31
CA ASN A 27 3.24 -7.57 22.01
C ASN A 27 3.83 -8.50 20.95
N LYS A 28 4.87 -9.27 21.30
CA LYS A 28 5.48 -10.23 20.36
C LYS A 28 4.50 -11.34 19.94
N ARG A 29 3.67 -11.83 20.88
CA ARG A 29 2.65 -12.85 20.58
C ARG A 29 1.53 -12.30 19.70
N GLN A 30 1.02 -11.11 19.99
CA GLN A 30 -0.01 -10.46 19.15
C GLN A 30 0.50 -10.22 17.73
N ASN A 31 1.72 -9.70 17.59
CA ASN A 31 2.35 -9.49 16.27
C ASN A 31 2.50 -10.82 15.49
N LYS A 32 2.86 -11.92 16.17
CA LYS A 32 2.95 -13.24 15.52
C LYS A 32 1.60 -13.72 14.99
N SER A 33 0.52 -13.52 15.75
CA SER A 33 -0.83 -13.92 15.34
C SER A 33 -1.32 -13.12 14.13
N ILE A 34 -1.16 -11.79 14.20
CA ILE A 34 -1.53 -10.87 13.10
C ILE A 34 -0.77 -11.23 11.82
N ASN A 35 0.56 -11.44 11.91
CA ASN A 35 1.37 -11.81 10.76
C ASN A 35 0.96 -13.16 10.16
N LYS A 36 0.55 -14.13 10.98
CA LYS A 36 0.03 -15.41 10.49
C LYS A 36 -1.28 -15.21 9.71
N HIS A 37 -2.18 -14.38 10.22
CA HIS A 37 -3.44 -14.07 9.56
C HIS A 37 -3.24 -13.34 8.24
N ILE A 38 -2.36 -12.32 8.21
CA ILE A 38 -1.98 -11.60 6.99
C ILE A 38 -1.43 -12.57 5.95
N LYS A 39 -0.49 -13.45 6.34
CA LYS A 39 0.08 -14.44 5.43
C LYS A 39 -0.96 -15.41 4.87
N ALA A 40 -1.96 -15.79 5.67
CA ALA A 40 -3.06 -16.64 5.20
C ALA A 40 -3.93 -15.92 4.15
N LEU A 41 -4.24 -14.63 4.38
CA LEU A 41 -4.97 -13.80 3.41
C LEU A 41 -4.16 -13.58 2.12
N GLU A 42 -2.86 -13.31 2.23
CA GLU A 42 -1.94 -13.19 1.09
C GLU A 42 -1.93 -14.48 0.27
N ASN A 43 -1.78 -15.64 0.92
CA ASN A 43 -1.79 -16.93 0.23
C ASN A 43 -3.11 -17.17 -0.50
N GLN A 44 -4.25 -16.96 0.17
CA GLN A 44 -5.56 -17.13 -0.44
C GLN A 44 -5.76 -16.18 -1.64
N PHE A 45 -5.25 -14.96 -1.56
CA PHE A 45 -5.30 -14.03 -2.68
C PHE A 45 -4.41 -14.48 -3.85
N ASN A 46 -3.18 -14.91 -3.55
CA ASN A 46 -2.23 -15.40 -4.54
C ASN A 46 -2.74 -16.65 -5.28
N GLU A 47 -3.40 -17.56 -4.59
CA GLU A 47 -4.04 -18.75 -5.20
C GLU A 47 -5.13 -18.38 -6.22
N ASN A 48 -5.76 -17.21 -6.06
CA ASN A 48 -6.82 -16.73 -6.92
C ASN A 48 -6.37 -15.65 -7.92
N LEU A 49 -5.07 -15.35 -7.98
CA LEU A 49 -4.55 -14.23 -8.77
C LEU A 49 -4.67 -14.48 -10.28
N GLU A 50 -4.59 -15.74 -10.70
CA GLU A 50 -4.79 -16.18 -12.08
C GLU A 50 -6.15 -15.77 -12.66
N LYS A 51 -7.20 -15.71 -11.82
CA LYS A 51 -8.53 -15.23 -12.22
C LYS A 51 -8.50 -13.78 -12.74
N TYR A 52 -7.51 -13.01 -12.30
CA TYR A 52 -7.36 -11.61 -12.66
C TYR A 52 -6.24 -11.36 -13.68
N ASN A 53 -5.69 -12.43 -14.26
CA ASN A 53 -4.66 -12.34 -15.28
C ASN A 53 -5.12 -11.46 -16.48
N GLY A 54 -4.20 -10.65 -17.00
CA GLY A 54 -4.47 -9.70 -18.09
C GLY A 54 -5.10 -8.37 -17.65
N GLN A 55 -5.45 -8.20 -16.37
CA GLN A 55 -6.06 -6.96 -15.90
C GLN A 55 -5.02 -5.88 -15.62
N ASN A 56 -5.40 -4.64 -15.91
CA ASN A 56 -4.60 -3.43 -15.73
C ASN A 56 -5.32 -2.50 -14.76
N PHE A 57 -4.55 -1.83 -13.91
CA PHE A 57 -5.06 -0.93 -12.89
C PHE A 57 -4.20 0.34 -12.81
N PHE A 58 -4.85 1.48 -12.67
CA PHE A 58 -4.23 2.75 -12.34
C PHE A 58 -4.66 3.15 -10.93
N CYS A 59 -3.68 3.30 -10.04
CA CYS A 59 -3.92 3.57 -8.63
C CYS A 59 -3.45 4.98 -8.26
N TYR A 60 -4.31 5.79 -7.66
CA TYR A 60 -3.95 7.12 -7.18
C TYR A 60 -4.64 7.45 -5.87
N ASN A 61 -4.24 8.57 -5.26
CA ASN A 61 -4.80 9.01 -4.00
C ASN A 61 -5.14 10.51 -4.01
N GLU A 62 -5.88 10.92 -2.99
CA GLU A 62 -6.24 12.32 -2.79
C GLU A 62 -5.06 13.11 -2.19
N ARG A 63 -4.19 13.66 -3.04
CA ARG A 63 -3.23 14.70 -2.68
C ARG A 63 -3.60 15.99 -3.42
N LYS A 64 -4.06 17.00 -2.68
CA LYS A 64 -4.68 18.27 -3.14
C LYS A 64 -4.49 18.62 -4.62
N GLN A 65 -3.30 19.06 -5.03
CA GLN A 65 -3.08 19.58 -6.39
C GLN A 65 -2.91 18.49 -7.45
N GLN A 66 -2.54 17.28 -7.03
CA GLN A 66 -2.18 16.18 -7.92
C GLN A 66 -3.39 15.40 -8.39
N HIS A 67 -4.42 15.31 -7.54
CA HIS A 67 -5.65 14.62 -7.91
C HIS A 67 -6.32 15.31 -9.11
N LEU A 68 -6.37 16.65 -9.14
CA LEU A 68 -6.99 17.39 -10.23
C LEU A 68 -6.28 17.16 -11.56
N PHE A 69 -4.94 17.09 -11.54
CA PHE A 69 -4.18 16.74 -12.73
C PHE A 69 -4.53 15.32 -13.20
N ILE A 70 -4.62 14.34 -12.31
CA ILE A 70 -4.98 12.98 -12.69
C ILE A 70 -6.38 12.95 -13.33
N GLU A 71 -7.39 13.52 -12.67
CA GLU A 71 -8.79 13.54 -13.12
C GLU A 71 -8.97 14.24 -14.48
N ASN A 72 -8.29 15.38 -14.67
CA ASN A 72 -8.50 16.22 -15.86
C ASN A 72 -7.56 15.86 -17.01
N GLU A 73 -6.36 15.37 -16.71
CA GLU A 73 -5.30 15.23 -17.71
C GLU A 73 -4.90 13.79 -17.99
N ILE A 74 -5.08 12.85 -17.05
CA ILE A 74 -4.66 11.45 -17.20
C ILE A 74 -5.85 10.53 -17.45
N LEU A 75 -6.86 10.55 -16.59
CA LEU A 75 -8.00 9.63 -16.69
C LEU A 75 -8.77 9.72 -18.02
N PRO A 76 -9.00 10.91 -18.62
CA PRO A 76 -9.73 11.00 -19.88
C PRO A 76 -9.03 10.32 -21.06
N ASP A 77 -7.70 10.29 -21.03
CA ASP A 77 -6.85 9.73 -22.08
C ASP A 77 -6.40 8.29 -21.77
N LEU A 78 -6.83 7.73 -20.63
CA LEU A 78 -6.46 6.40 -20.21
C LEU A 78 -7.26 5.35 -20.98
N ALA A 79 -6.59 4.27 -21.40
CA ALA A 79 -7.26 3.21 -22.14
C ALA A 79 -8.41 2.58 -21.31
N PRO A 80 -9.57 2.27 -21.92
CA PRO A 80 -10.78 1.86 -21.20
C PRO A 80 -10.66 0.49 -20.51
N ASN A 81 -9.65 -0.31 -20.87
CA ASN A 81 -9.34 -1.59 -20.22
C ASN A 81 -8.56 -1.42 -18.91
N ILE A 82 -8.15 -0.20 -18.56
CA ILE A 82 -7.44 0.09 -17.31
C ILE A 82 -8.47 0.44 -16.24
N SER A 83 -8.56 -0.41 -15.22
CA SER A 83 -9.45 -0.18 -14.07
C SER A 83 -8.86 0.85 -13.11
N ILE A 84 -9.70 1.63 -12.45
CA ILE A 84 -9.26 2.69 -11.56
C ILE A 84 -9.38 2.22 -10.11
N ILE A 85 -8.34 2.53 -9.31
CA ILE A 85 -8.34 2.38 -7.86
C ILE A 85 -7.96 3.74 -7.25
N TYR A 86 -8.91 4.36 -6.58
CA TYR A 86 -8.74 5.66 -5.95
C TYR A 86 -8.81 5.52 -4.43
N LEU A 87 -7.79 6.05 -3.74
CA LEU A 87 -7.74 6.13 -2.29
C LEU A 87 -8.04 7.58 -1.85
N ASP A 88 -9.20 7.78 -1.23
CA ASP A 88 -9.59 9.12 -0.76
C ASP A 88 -8.82 9.57 0.49
N LYS A 89 -9.04 10.82 0.90
CA LYS A 89 -8.45 11.40 2.12
C LYS A 89 -8.74 10.63 3.41
N ASN A 90 -9.86 9.89 3.46
CA ASN A 90 -10.28 9.06 4.59
C ASN A 90 -9.74 7.63 4.48
N LYS A 91 -8.88 7.35 3.48
CA LYS A 91 -8.36 6.02 3.14
C LYS A 91 -9.44 5.04 2.71
N GLN A 92 -10.60 5.52 2.25
CA GLN A 92 -11.59 4.65 1.62
C GLN A 92 -11.16 4.33 0.20
N ILE A 93 -11.40 3.08 -0.19
CA ILE A 93 -11.02 2.54 -1.48
C ILE A 93 -12.22 2.62 -2.40
N HIS A 94 -12.09 3.43 -3.44
CA HIS A 94 -13.02 3.53 -4.54
C HIS A 94 -12.42 2.76 -5.72
N SER A 95 -13.19 1.85 -6.32
CA SER A 95 -12.70 1.08 -7.46
C SER A 95 -13.79 0.89 -8.49
N THR A 96 -13.43 0.99 -9.77
CA THR A 96 -14.33 0.71 -10.88
C THR A 96 -14.65 -0.78 -11.04
N LYS A 97 -13.95 -1.67 -10.32
CA LYS A 97 -14.16 -3.12 -10.35
C LYS A 97 -14.77 -3.67 -9.06
N ASN A 98 -13.92 -4.04 -8.10
CA ASN A 98 -14.29 -4.76 -6.90
C ASN A 98 -13.40 -4.25 -5.76
N GLN A 99 -14.04 -3.80 -4.67
CA GLN A 99 -13.34 -3.22 -3.52
C GLN A 99 -12.40 -4.22 -2.82
N ASN A 100 -12.77 -5.50 -2.71
CA ASN A 100 -11.92 -6.52 -2.09
C ASN A 100 -10.66 -6.77 -2.93
N LEU A 101 -10.81 -6.84 -4.25
CA LEU A 101 -9.67 -6.93 -5.16
C LEU A 101 -8.77 -5.70 -5.04
N ALA A 102 -9.36 -4.50 -5.07
CA ALA A 102 -8.62 -3.25 -4.95
C ALA A 102 -7.84 -3.15 -3.63
N SER A 103 -8.47 -3.55 -2.51
CA SER A 103 -7.81 -3.61 -1.20
C SER A 103 -6.60 -4.54 -1.21
N ASN A 104 -6.76 -5.75 -1.75
CA ASN A 104 -5.67 -6.70 -1.85
C ASN A 104 -4.55 -6.18 -2.78
N LEU A 105 -4.89 -5.56 -3.90
CA LEU A 105 -3.90 -4.98 -4.82
C LEU A 105 -3.11 -3.84 -4.19
N LEU A 106 -3.79 -2.93 -3.48
CA LEU A 106 -3.14 -1.84 -2.75
C LEU A 106 -2.19 -2.34 -1.66
N PHE A 107 -2.57 -3.41 -0.97
CA PHE A 107 -1.74 -4.04 0.05
C PHE A 107 -0.41 -4.59 -0.50
N HIS A 108 -0.37 -5.01 -1.77
CA HIS A 108 0.82 -5.57 -2.42
C HIS A 108 1.73 -4.53 -3.09
N LEU A 109 1.41 -3.23 -3.03
CA LEU A 109 2.25 -2.19 -3.62
C LEU A 109 3.60 -2.10 -2.90
N LYS A 110 4.71 -2.25 -3.64
CA LYS A 110 6.07 -2.20 -3.06
C LYS A 110 6.40 -0.84 -2.46
N ASN A 111 5.83 0.23 -3.03
CA ASN A 111 6.07 1.61 -2.61
C ASN A 111 4.77 2.34 -2.27
N TYR A 112 3.91 1.73 -1.44
CA TYR A 112 2.55 2.23 -1.14
C TYR A 112 2.43 3.76 -0.91
N THR A 113 3.44 4.44 -0.36
CA THR A 113 3.38 5.89 -0.09
C THR A 113 3.61 6.78 -1.32
N LYS A 114 4.10 6.20 -2.43
CA LYS A 114 4.54 6.90 -3.65
C LYS A 114 3.52 6.79 -4.77
N PHE A 115 2.31 7.31 -4.53
CA PHE A 115 1.31 7.45 -5.58
C PHE A 115 1.69 8.50 -6.64
N PRO A 116 1.25 8.35 -7.90
CA PRO A 116 0.41 7.27 -8.41
C PRO A 116 1.19 5.99 -8.78
N HIS A 117 0.47 4.88 -8.90
CA HIS A 117 1.00 3.57 -9.29
C HIS A 117 0.30 3.03 -10.52
N LEU A 118 1.10 2.39 -11.38
CA LEU A 118 0.67 1.51 -12.43
C LEU A 118 0.74 0.08 -11.92
N LEU A 119 -0.29 -0.70 -12.19
CA LEU A 119 -0.35 -2.09 -11.78
C LEU A 119 -0.93 -2.96 -12.89
N LYS A 120 -0.32 -4.10 -13.15
CA LYS A 120 -0.86 -5.11 -14.08
C LYS A 120 -0.69 -6.51 -13.48
N ILE A 121 -1.61 -7.40 -13.80
CA ILE A 121 -1.55 -8.81 -13.39
C ILE A 121 -1.20 -9.65 -14.61
N ARG A 122 -0.09 -10.38 -14.52
CA ARG A 122 0.43 -11.26 -15.59
C ARG A 122 0.88 -12.58 -14.98
N GLU A 123 0.42 -13.69 -15.54
CA GLU A 123 0.83 -15.06 -15.14
C GLU A 123 0.75 -15.26 -13.61
N GLY A 124 -0.39 -14.88 -13.02
CA GLY A 124 -0.62 -15.00 -11.58
C GLY A 124 0.32 -14.15 -10.72
N LYS A 125 0.93 -13.09 -11.27
CA LYS A 125 1.80 -12.16 -10.55
C LYS A 125 1.32 -10.72 -10.67
N ILE A 126 1.51 -9.97 -9.59
CA ILE A 126 1.31 -8.52 -9.57
C ILE A 126 2.62 -7.87 -10.00
N ILE A 127 2.53 -7.05 -11.04
CA ILE A 127 3.61 -6.19 -11.49
C ILE A 127 3.17 -4.76 -11.17
N ASP A 128 3.92 -4.08 -10.30
CA ASP A 128 3.65 -2.70 -9.89
C ASP A 128 4.82 -1.78 -10.21
N LYS A 129 4.49 -0.53 -10.59
CA LYS A 129 5.46 0.55 -10.77
C LYS A 129 4.88 1.85 -10.24
N SER A 130 5.57 2.47 -9.29
CA SER A 130 5.28 3.86 -8.94
C SER A 130 5.82 4.77 -10.03
N ILE A 131 4.98 5.69 -10.51
CA ILE A 131 5.40 6.76 -11.44
C ILE A 131 5.48 8.12 -10.74
N ASN A 132 5.49 8.13 -9.40
CA ASN A 132 5.49 9.33 -8.57
C ASN A 132 6.53 10.35 -9.01
N ASN A 133 7.81 9.98 -9.08
CA ASN A 133 8.87 10.92 -9.42
C ASN A 133 8.61 11.62 -10.77
N MET A 134 8.31 10.85 -11.82
CA MET A 134 8.03 11.38 -13.15
C MET A 134 6.75 12.22 -13.18
N PHE A 135 5.71 11.75 -12.50
CA PHE A 135 4.45 12.47 -12.36
C PHE A 135 4.66 13.83 -11.70
N PHE A 136 5.42 13.91 -10.62
CA PHE A 136 5.76 15.18 -9.96
C PHE A 136 6.59 16.10 -10.87
N SER A 137 7.54 15.56 -11.64
CA SER A 137 8.29 16.33 -12.62
C SER A 137 7.40 16.94 -13.70
N VAL A 138 6.39 16.21 -14.18
CA VAL A 138 5.41 16.72 -15.16
C VAL A 138 4.47 17.75 -14.54
N VAL A 139 3.92 17.46 -13.35
CA VAL A 139 3.01 18.40 -12.65
C VAL A 139 3.71 19.71 -12.32
N ASN A 140 4.99 19.66 -11.95
CA ASN A 140 5.81 20.85 -11.71
C ASN A 140 6.43 21.44 -13.00
N GLN A 141 5.99 21.00 -14.18
CA GLN A 141 6.39 21.50 -15.51
C GLN A 141 7.89 21.40 -15.82
N THR A 142 8.61 20.49 -15.15
CA THR A 142 10.02 20.22 -15.45
C THR A 142 10.20 19.25 -16.61
N LEU A 143 9.15 18.48 -16.94
CA LEU A 143 9.12 17.51 -18.04
C LEU A 143 7.82 17.66 -18.85
N ASP A 144 7.87 17.29 -20.14
CA ASP A 144 6.70 17.24 -21.02
C ASP A 144 5.73 16.13 -20.58
N LYS A 145 4.43 16.42 -20.57
CA LYS A 145 3.33 15.48 -20.31
C LYS A 145 3.46 14.21 -21.17
N LYS A 146 3.93 14.32 -22.42
CA LYS A 146 4.14 13.17 -23.32
C LYS A 146 5.05 12.10 -22.72
N VAL A 147 6.06 12.49 -21.93
CA VAL A 147 6.98 11.55 -21.28
C VAL A 147 6.23 10.66 -20.29
N LEU A 148 5.34 11.24 -19.50
CA LEU A 148 4.49 10.50 -18.56
C LEU A 148 3.51 9.57 -19.29
N PHE A 149 2.94 10.01 -20.40
CA PHE A 149 2.03 9.18 -21.20
C PHE A 149 2.72 7.99 -21.86
N ASN A 150 3.91 8.21 -22.41
CA ASN A 150 4.71 7.12 -22.97
C ASN A 150 5.03 6.09 -21.87
N GLU A 151 5.46 6.56 -20.70
CA GLU A 151 5.73 5.70 -19.54
C GLU A 151 4.52 4.87 -19.10
N ILE A 152 3.32 5.48 -19.07
CA ILE A 152 2.05 4.78 -18.77
C ILE A 152 1.76 3.73 -19.84
N ASN A 153 1.84 4.09 -21.11
CA ASN A 153 1.53 3.21 -22.23
C ASN A 153 2.51 2.04 -22.32
N ASP A 154 3.80 2.32 -22.20
CA ASP A 154 4.87 1.32 -22.24
C ASP A 154 4.66 0.28 -21.14
N PHE A 155 4.30 0.71 -19.93
CA PHE A 155 4.03 -0.22 -18.83
C PHE A 155 2.87 -1.19 -19.14
N TYR A 156 1.77 -0.72 -19.73
CA TYR A 156 0.59 -1.56 -20.00
C TYR A 156 0.68 -2.36 -21.30
N ASN A 157 1.46 -1.89 -22.27
CA ASN A 157 1.70 -2.58 -23.55
C ASN A 157 2.80 -3.64 -23.46
N ASP A 158 3.71 -3.49 -22.50
CA ASP A 158 4.68 -4.52 -22.15
C ASP A 158 3.96 -5.80 -21.67
N LYS A 159 4.39 -6.95 -22.20
CA LYS A 159 3.69 -8.23 -22.07
C LYS A 159 3.77 -8.79 -20.65
#